data_AF-A0A451BEC8-F1
#
_entry.id   AF-A0A451BEC8-F1
#
_cell.length_a   1.000
_cell.length_b   1.000
_cell.length_c   1.000
_cell.angle_alpha   90.00
_cell.angle_beta   90.00
_cell.angle_gamma   90.00
#
_symmetry.space_group_name_H-M   'P 1'
#
loop_
_entity.id
_entity.type
_entity.pdbx_description
1 polymer ?
#
loop_
_entity_poly.entity_id
_entity_poly.type
_entity_poly.pdbx_seq_one_letter_code
_entity_poly.pdbx_strand_id
1 'polypeptide(L)'
;MLCRFELKLRFGKSSVISYLTARPSQDVVTAARQAITLEWWEEHRTQYEIFLSELVLEEIGSGDSGAAQRRLHIVENVPILETTGNAVELSRILTAEKAIPDTSMEDALHIGIAAVQGMDFLFTCGFYHFVCNFFLLH
;
A
#
# COMPACT_ATOMS: atom_id res chain seq x y z
N MET A 1 -18.86 3.99 12.08
CA MET A 1 -17.58 3.46 12.55
C MET A 1 -16.73 3.35 11.30
N LEU A 2 -15.74 4.23 11.12
CA LEU A 2 -14.85 4.19 9.95
C LEU A 2 -13.76 3.15 10.24
N CYS A 3 -13.46 2.28 9.27
CA CYS A 3 -12.39 1.29 9.41
C CYS A 3 -11.03 1.92 9.07
N ARG A 4 -9.97 1.50 9.76
CA ARG A 4 -8.60 1.99 9.53
C ARG A 4 -7.86 1.12 8.53
N PHE A 5 -7.10 1.76 7.65
CA PHE A 5 -6.58 1.12 6.45
C PHE A 5 -5.16 1.56 6.13
N GLU A 6 -4.20 0.63 6.07
CA GLU A 6 -2.84 0.91 5.59
C GLU A 6 -2.71 0.60 4.10
N LEU A 7 -2.16 1.55 3.35
CA LEU A 7 -1.71 1.33 1.98
C LEU A 7 -0.29 0.78 1.99
N LYS A 8 -0.07 -0.28 1.19
CA LYS A 8 1.26 -0.81 0.92
C LYS A 8 1.56 -0.72 -0.56
N LEU A 9 2.77 -0.30 -0.89
CA LEU A 9 3.23 -0.21 -2.27
C LEU A 9 4.34 -1.24 -2.53
N ARG A 10 4.55 -1.51 -3.81
CA ARG A 10 5.64 -2.36 -4.27
C ARG A 10 6.20 -1.75 -5.54
N PHE A 11 7.52 -1.55 -5.56
CA PHE A 11 8.23 -1.16 -6.77
C PHE A 11 8.28 -2.32 -7.79
N GLY A 12 7.88 -2.06 -9.04
CA GLY A 12 8.10 -3.00 -10.16
C GLY A 12 6.93 -3.19 -11.12
N LYS A 13 5.70 -2.87 -10.71
CA LYS A 13 4.48 -2.66 -11.52
C LYS A 13 3.31 -2.61 -10.53
N SER A 14 2.39 -1.67 -10.75
CA SER A 14 1.03 -1.69 -10.17
C SER A 14 0.84 -1.18 -8.73
N SER A 15 1.54 -0.10 -8.32
CA SER A 15 1.16 0.62 -7.10
C SER A 15 -0.20 1.33 -7.30
N VAL A 16 -1.02 1.39 -6.25
CA VAL A 16 -2.36 2.00 -6.24
C VAL A 16 -2.28 3.48 -6.58
N ILE A 17 -1.40 4.20 -5.90
CA ILE A 17 -1.14 5.63 -6.14
C ILE A 17 -0.52 5.84 -7.53
N SER A 18 0.30 4.90 -8.01
CA SER A 18 0.80 4.93 -9.39
C SER A 18 -0.33 4.74 -10.40
N TYR A 19 -1.34 3.91 -10.13
CA TYR A 19 -2.48 3.75 -11.02
C TYR A 19 -3.38 4.99 -11.09
N LEU A 20 -3.57 5.67 -9.96
CA LEU A 20 -4.32 6.93 -9.90
C LEU A 20 -3.66 8.06 -10.71
N THR A 21 -2.33 8.07 -10.80
CA THR A 21 -1.56 9.17 -11.42
C THR A 21 -0.98 8.84 -12.78
N ALA A 22 -1.01 7.57 -13.18
CA ALA A 22 -0.49 7.12 -14.46
C ALA A 22 -1.43 7.50 -15.60
N ARG A 23 -0.84 7.74 -16.78
CA ARG A 23 -1.62 7.89 -18.02
C ARG A 23 -2.40 6.60 -18.29
N PRO A 24 -3.60 6.67 -18.89
CA PRO A 24 -4.32 5.48 -19.31
C PRO A 24 -3.43 4.56 -20.14
N SER A 25 -3.32 3.31 -19.70
CA SER A 25 -2.54 2.30 -20.40
C SER A 25 -3.30 1.79 -21.62
N GLN A 26 -2.57 1.44 -22.68
CA GLN A 26 -3.14 0.71 -23.83
C GLN A 26 -3.18 -0.81 -23.57
N ASP A 27 -2.44 -1.29 -22.58
CA ASP A 27 -2.54 -2.67 -22.12
C ASP A 27 -3.84 -2.86 -21.34
N VAL A 28 -4.71 -3.74 -21.85
CA VAL A 28 -6.07 -3.96 -21.34
C VAL A 28 -6.07 -4.33 -19.85
N VAL A 29 -5.13 -5.18 -19.42
CA VAL A 29 -5.03 -5.61 -18.02
C VAL A 29 -4.67 -4.43 -17.11
N THR A 30 -3.70 -3.63 -17.54
CA THR A 30 -3.27 -2.43 -16.81
C THR A 30 -4.37 -1.36 -16.79
N ALA A 31 -5.07 -1.15 -17.91
CA ALA A 31 -6.17 -0.20 -18.01
C ALA A 31 -7.34 -0.60 -17.09
N ALA A 32 -7.69 -1.89 -17.04
CA ALA A 32 -8.71 -2.39 -16.12
C ALA A 32 -8.31 -2.16 -14.64
N ARG A 33 -7.05 -2.39 -14.29
CA ARG A 33 -6.55 -2.10 -12.93
C ARG A 33 -6.59 -0.62 -12.60
N GLN A 34 -6.27 0.27 -13.56
CA GLN A 34 -6.42 1.72 -13.38
C GLN A 34 -7.87 2.11 -13.14
N ALA A 35 -8.81 1.57 -13.92
CA ALA A 35 -10.23 1.85 -13.78
C ALA A 35 -10.77 1.42 -12.40
N ILE A 36 -10.50 0.18 -11.98
CA ILE A 36 -10.94 -0.34 -10.68
C ILE A 36 -10.33 0.47 -9.52
N THR A 37 -9.06 0.86 -9.64
CA THR A 37 -8.39 1.66 -8.61
C THR A 37 -9.01 3.04 -8.50
N LEU A 38 -9.34 3.66 -9.63
CA LEU A 38 -9.99 4.97 -9.67
C LEU A 38 -11.40 4.92 -9.10
N GLU A 39 -12.21 3.93 -9.50
CA GLU A 39 -13.56 3.73 -8.98
C GLU A 39 -13.55 3.54 -7.46
N TRP A 40 -12.68 2.69 -6.93
CA TRP A 40 -12.54 2.53 -5.48
C TRP A 40 -12.12 3.83 -4.79
N TRP A 41 -11.17 4.57 -5.37
CA TRP A 41 -10.68 5.81 -4.79
C TRP A 41 -11.74 6.92 -4.76
N GLU A 42 -12.58 7.01 -5.79
CA GLU A 42 -13.63 8.04 -5.85
C GLU A 42 -14.86 7.65 -5.02
N GLU A 43 -15.27 6.38 -5.05
CA GLU A 43 -16.55 5.96 -4.48
C GLU A 43 -16.44 5.40 -3.04
N HIS A 44 -15.29 4.81 -2.69
CA HIS A 44 -15.16 4.03 -1.46
C HIS A 44 -14.18 4.62 -0.45
N ARG A 45 -13.17 5.40 -0.89
CA ARG A 45 -12.16 6.06 -0.03
C ARG A 45 -12.74 6.69 1.23
N THR A 46 -13.85 7.42 1.11
CA THR A 46 -14.46 8.19 2.21
C THR A 46 -15.06 7.33 3.31
N GLN A 47 -15.22 6.03 3.06
CA GLN A 47 -15.70 5.04 4.02
C GLN A 47 -14.57 4.51 4.93
N TYR A 48 -13.33 4.87 4.63
CA TYR A 48 -12.12 4.40 5.33
C TYR A 48 -11.28 5.57 5.82
N GLU A 49 -10.60 5.35 6.95
CA GLU A 49 -9.49 6.19 7.37
C GLU A 49 -8.21 5.61 6.78
N ILE A 50 -7.66 6.31 5.79
CA ILE A 50 -6.50 5.85 5.02
C ILE A 50 -5.23 6.36 5.68
N PHE A 51 -4.24 5.48 5.80
CA PHE A 51 -2.91 5.77 6.33
C PHE A 51 -1.84 5.28 5.34
N LEU A 52 -0.69 5.95 5.35
CA LEU A 52 0.53 5.51 4.65
C LEU A 52 1.64 5.24 5.65
N SER A 53 2.54 4.32 5.37
CA SER A 53 3.82 4.28 6.10
C SER A 53 4.86 5.21 5.46
N GLU A 54 5.92 5.54 6.19
CA GLU A 54 7.08 6.28 5.67
C GLU A 54 7.71 5.58 4.45
N LEU A 55 7.73 4.25 4.45
CA LEU A 55 8.21 3.44 3.33
C LEU A 55 7.44 3.75 2.04
N VAL A 56 6.12 3.87 2.13
CA VAL A 56 5.28 4.24 0.98
C VAL A 56 5.66 5.62 0.45
N LEU A 57 5.94 6.60 1.32
CA LEU A 57 6.36 7.94 0.90
C LEU A 57 7.68 7.90 0.12
N GLU A 58 8.65 7.12 0.60
CA GLU A 58 9.94 6.94 -0.08
C GLU A 58 9.76 6.26 -1.45
N GLU A 59 8.91 5.24 -1.53
CA GLU A 59 8.61 4.54 -2.79
C GLU A 59 7.90 5.44 -3.81
N ILE A 60 6.91 6.25 -3.40
CA ILE A 60 6.22 7.16 -4.34
C ILE A 60 7.04 8.40 -4.70
N GLY A 61 7.96 8.81 -3.84
CA GLY A 61 8.90 9.90 -4.12
C GLY A 61 9.98 9.50 -5.13
N SER A 62 10.20 8.20 -5.35
CA SER A 62 11.26 7.68 -6.20
C SER A 62 10.87 7.59 -7.68
N GLY A 63 11.84 7.76 -8.60
CA GLY A 63 11.65 7.61 -10.05
C GLY A 63 11.52 8.95 -10.80
N ASP A 64 10.69 8.99 -11.85
CA ASP A 64 10.46 10.21 -12.63
C ASP A 64 9.89 11.33 -11.76
N SER A 65 10.55 12.50 -11.76
CA SER A 65 10.20 13.63 -10.89
C SER A 65 8.77 14.12 -11.08
N GLY A 66 8.27 14.16 -12.33
CA GLY A 66 6.90 14.58 -12.61
C GLY A 66 5.87 13.56 -12.12
N ALA A 67 6.15 12.26 -12.28
CA ALA A 67 5.31 11.20 -11.75
C ALA A 67 5.35 11.12 -10.22
N ALA A 68 6.51 11.34 -9.59
CA ALA A 68 6.66 11.41 -8.15
C ALA A 68 5.84 12.56 -7.55
N GLN A 69 5.93 13.76 -8.13
CA GLN A 69 5.14 14.92 -7.68
C GLN A 69 3.64 14.65 -7.74
N ARG A 70 3.13 14.04 -8.83
CA ARG A 70 1.71 13.68 -8.93
C ARG A 70 1.29 12.69 -7.84
N ARG A 71 2.13 11.69 -7.55
CA ARG A 71 1.84 10.69 -6.52
C ARG A 71 1.83 11.30 -5.12
N LEU A 72 2.83 12.11 -4.80
CA LEU A 72 2.93 12.81 -3.52
C LEU A 72 1.76 13.77 -3.29
N HIS A 73 1.31 14.48 -4.34
CA HIS A 73 0.18 15.40 -4.22
C HIS A 73 -1.15 14.70 -3.86
N ILE A 74 -1.41 13.51 -4.42
CA ILE A 74 -2.63 12.74 -4.07
C ILE A 74 -2.70 12.39 -2.58
N VAL A 75 -1.54 12.20 -1.95
CA VAL A 75 -1.44 11.70 -0.58
C VAL A 75 -1.00 12.76 0.43
N GLU A 76 -0.91 14.03 0.03
CA GLU A 76 -0.38 15.11 0.87
C GLU A 76 -1.16 15.31 2.19
N ASN A 77 -2.44 14.95 2.21
CA ASN A 77 -3.34 15.05 3.37
C ASN A 77 -3.60 13.69 4.04
N VAL A 78 -2.86 12.64 3.67
CA VAL A 78 -3.02 11.30 4.24
C VAL A 78 -2.09 11.17 5.46
N PRO A 79 -2.61 10.80 6.65
CA PRO A 79 -1.79 10.57 7.82
C PRO A 79 -0.71 9.50 7.61
N ILE A 80 0.46 9.71 8.22
CA ILE A 80 1.61 8.83 8.10
C ILE A 80 1.78 8.01 9.38
N LEU A 81 1.97 6.70 9.23
CA LEU A 81 2.34 5.75 10.27
C LEU A 81 3.85 5.71 10.39
N GLU A 82 4.33 5.92 11.61
CA GLU A 82 5.75 5.84 11.94
C GLU A 82 6.23 4.39 11.98
N THR A 83 7.45 4.18 11.49
CA THR A 83 8.12 2.88 11.62
C THR A 83 8.70 2.73 13.03
N THR A 84 7.97 2.04 13.91
CA THR A 84 8.40 1.84 15.30
C THR A 84 9.34 0.64 15.46
N GLY A 85 10.13 0.62 16.56
CA GLY A 85 10.95 -0.55 16.90
C GLY A 85 10.15 -1.84 17.08
N ASN A 86 8.91 -1.74 17.56
CA ASN A 86 7.99 -2.88 17.67
C ASN A 86 7.57 -3.42 16.30
N ALA A 87 7.34 -2.53 15.32
CA ALA A 87 7.01 -2.94 13.95
C ALA A 87 8.20 -3.65 13.28
N VAL A 88 9.41 -3.15 13.50
CA VAL A 88 10.64 -3.81 13.03
C VAL A 88 10.82 -5.18 13.66
N GLU A 89 10.65 -5.31 14.97
CA GLU A 89 10.78 -6.61 15.65
C GLU A 89 9.70 -7.60 15.19
N LEU A 90 8.46 -7.14 15.02
CA LEU A 90 7.39 -7.99 14.47
C LEU A 90 7.72 -8.45 13.05
N SER A 91 8.26 -7.58 12.20
CA SER A 91 8.68 -7.96 10.85
C SER A 91 9.76 -9.05 10.86
N ARG A 92 10.73 -8.95 11.78
CA ARG A 92 11.78 -9.94 11.98
C ARG A 92 11.22 -11.29 12.43
N ILE A 93 10.23 -11.28 13.31
CA ILE A 93 9.52 -12.49 13.76
C ILE A 93 8.78 -13.14 12.58
N LEU A 94 8.02 -12.37 11.80
CA LEU A 94 7.28 -12.86 10.64
C LEU A 94 8.20 -13.56 9.62
N THR A 95 9.39 -12.98 9.40
CA THR A 95 10.40 -13.58 8.52
C THR A 95 11.04 -14.82 9.16
N ALA A 96 11.43 -14.76 10.44
CA ALA A 96 12.04 -15.89 11.14
C ALA A 96 11.12 -17.13 11.22
N GLU A 97 9.83 -16.91 11.44
CA GLU A 97 8.79 -17.95 11.45
C GLU A 97 8.37 -18.40 10.04
N LYS A 98 9.00 -17.84 8.98
CA LYS A 98 8.72 -18.12 7.56
C LYS A 98 7.26 -17.84 7.16
N ALA A 99 6.56 -17.00 7.93
CA ALA A 99 5.24 -16.48 7.55
C ALA A 99 5.37 -15.57 6.33
N ILE A 100 6.49 -14.85 6.21
CA ILE A 100 6.89 -14.06 5.05
C ILE A 100 8.28 -14.51 4.57
N PRO A 101 8.52 -14.69 3.25
CA PRO A 101 9.84 -15.06 2.75
C PRO A 101 10.93 -14.03 3.10
N ASP A 102 12.15 -14.49 3.35
CA ASP A 102 13.33 -13.64 3.60
C ASP A 102 13.61 -12.65 2.46
N THR A 103 13.21 -13.00 1.23
CA THR A 103 13.32 -12.13 0.04
C THR A 103 12.33 -10.97 0.04
N SER A 104 11.41 -10.92 1.01
CA SER A 104 10.27 -10.02 1.09
C SER A 104 10.25 -9.28 2.45
N MET A 105 11.41 -8.87 2.96
CA MET A 105 11.53 -8.17 4.25
C MET A 105 10.72 -6.87 4.32
N GLU A 106 10.73 -6.08 3.25
CA GLU A 106 9.91 -4.87 3.16
C GLU A 106 8.41 -5.20 3.29
N ASP A 107 7.99 -6.34 2.74
CA ASP A 107 6.62 -6.79 2.90
C ASP A 107 6.26 -7.13 4.34
N ALA A 108 7.18 -7.77 5.06
CA ALA A 108 7.03 -8.08 6.47
C ALA A 108 7.00 -6.80 7.32
N LEU A 109 7.76 -5.77 6.94
CA LEU A 109 7.79 -4.51 7.67
C LEU A 109 6.47 -3.75 7.56
N HIS A 110 5.86 -3.66 6.38
CA HIS A 110 4.51 -3.10 6.24
C HIS A 110 3.47 -3.84 7.08
N ILE A 111 3.51 -5.17 7.10
CA ILE A 111 2.60 -5.96 7.95
C ILE A 111 2.87 -5.66 9.43
N GLY A 112 4.14 -5.52 9.82
CA GLY A 112 4.54 -5.15 11.17
C GLY A 112 4.01 -3.78 11.59
N ILE A 113 4.12 -2.77 10.72
CA ILE A 113 3.60 -1.41 10.96
C ILE A 113 2.08 -1.46 11.12
N ALA A 114 1.38 -2.09 10.18
CA ALA A 114 -0.08 -2.24 10.21
C ALA A 114 -0.55 -2.87 11.52
N ALA A 115 0.04 -4.01 11.88
CA ALA A 115 -0.34 -4.78 13.05
C ALA A 115 -0.08 -4.02 14.36
N VAL A 116 1.10 -3.40 14.50
CA VAL A 116 1.46 -2.66 15.72
C VAL A 116 0.60 -1.41 15.90
N GLN A 117 0.22 -0.74 14.81
CA GLN A 117 -0.62 0.46 14.83
C GLN A 117 -2.12 0.13 14.84
N GLY A 118 -2.49 -1.16 14.86
CA GLY A 118 -3.88 -1.62 14.95
C GLY A 118 -4.71 -1.33 13.70
N MET A 119 -4.09 -1.34 12.52
CA MET A 119 -4.80 -1.22 11.26
C MET A 119 -5.67 -2.46 11.04
N ASP A 120 -6.91 -2.28 10.61
CA ASP A 120 -7.83 -3.40 10.40
C ASP A 120 -7.51 -4.15 9.11
N PHE A 121 -6.94 -3.43 8.14
CA PHE A 121 -6.71 -3.89 6.78
C PHE A 121 -5.39 -3.37 6.21
N LEU A 122 -4.77 -4.20 5.37
CA LEU A 122 -3.59 -3.86 4.57
C LEU A 122 -3.92 -4.00 3.09
N PHE A 123 -3.72 -2.94 2.30
CA PHE A 123 -4.01 -2.94 0.88
C PHE A 123 -2.77 -3.20 0.04
N THR A 124 -2.80 -4.28 -0.73
CA THR A 124 -1.68 -4.70 -1.57
C THR A 124 -2.16 -4.97 -3.00
N CYS A 125 -1.39 -4.54 -4.00
CA CYS A 125 -1.63 -4.86 -5.41
C CYS A 125 -0.56 -5.83 -5.92
N GLY A 126 -0.79 -7.14 -5.71
CA GLY A 126 0.05 -8.23 -6.21
C GLY A 126 -0.61 -8.99 -7.38
N PHE A 127 0.22 -9.53 -8.28
CA PHE A 127 -0.23 -10.39 -9.40
C PHE A 127 -0.82 -11.73 -8.88
N TYR A 128 -1.91 -12.15 -9.54
CA TYR A 128 -2.56 -13.48 -9.58
C TYR A 128 -3.83 -13.76 -8.78
N HIS A 129 -4.30 -12.93 -7.88
CA HIS A 129 -5.66 -13.11 -7.33
C HIS A 129 -6.42 -11.79 -7.45
N PHE A 130 -7.62 -11.81 -8.03
CA PHE A 130 -8.60 -10.71 -8.00
C PHE A 130 -9.16 -10.50 -6.58
N VAL A 131 -8.31 -10.64 -5.58
CA VAL A 131 -8.64 -10.51 -4.18
C VAL A 131 -7.71 -9.43 -3.67
N CYS A 132 -8.28 -8.25 -3.39
CA CYS A 132 -7.73 -7.35 -2.40
C CYS A 132 -7.49 -8.22 -1.17
N ASN A 133 -6.25 -8.63 -0.90
CA ASN A 133 -6.01 -9.59 0.16
C ASN A 133 -6.19 -8.85 1.49
N PHE A 134 -7.42 -8.91 2.00
CA PHE A 134 -7.82 -8.40 3.29
C PHE A 134 -7.15 -9.29 4.35
N PHE A 135 -5.99 -8.87 4.84
CA PHE A 135 -5.52 -9.37 6.12
C PHE A 135 -6.34 -8.66 7.19
N LEU A 136 -7.32 -9.38 7.77
CA LEU A 136 -7.90 -9.00 9.04
C LEU A 136 -6.83 -9.22 10.11
N LEU A 137 -6.33 -8.11 10.67
CA LEU A 137 -5.51 -8.13 11.86
C LEU A 137 -6.47 -8.19 13.06
N HIS A 138 -6.83 -9.42 13.47
CA HIS A 138 -7.53 -9.69 14.73
C HIS A 138 -6.65 -10.51 15.66
#